data_AF-A0A3L6Q308-F1
#
_entry.id   AF-A0A3L6Q308-F1
#
_cell.length_a   1.000
_cell.length_b   1.000
_cell.length_c   1.000
_cell.angle_alpha   90.00
_cell.angle_beta   90.00
_cell.angle_gamma   90.00
#
_symmetry.space_group_name_H-M   'P 1'
#
loop_
_entity.id
_entity.type
_entity.pdbx_description
1 polymer ?
#
loop_
_entity_poly.entity_id
_entity_poly.type
_entity_poly.pdbx_seq_one_letter_code
_entity_poly.pdbx_strand_id
1 'polypeptide(L)'
;MSHETPRQTEAEAGAAARVLAGRAPCNLLVFALVRNSSDCAAAAPPKPLSPDHLERSACALAPQGLPAAFYEAEWDVIVVGAPVPGAIYTAGVVARARRPGTVETDVLVHGVDGAAEESFARAFLCEGYIKEEAGRLRHFAIPSHRDKEAMLFCP
;
A
#
# COMPACT_ATOMS: atom_id res chain seq x y z
N MET A 1 -20.64 -20.26 -18.95
CA MET A 1 -19.71 -19.17 -18.57
C MET A 1 -18.64 -19.83 -17.72
N SER A 2 -17.40 -19.85 -18.18
CA SER A 2 -16.29 -20.54 -17.51
C SER A 2 -15.98 -19.82 -16.19
N HIS A 3 -16.12 -20.50 -15.06
CA HIS A 3 -15.69 -20.00 -13.74
C HIS A 3 -14.18 -20.22 -13.56
N GLU A 4 -13.37 -19.70 -14.48
CA GLU A 4 -11.92 -19.71 -14.29
C GLU A 4 -11.53 -18.52 -13.42
N THR A 5 -11.11 -18.81 -12.19
CA THR A 5 -10.47 -17.81 -11.34
C THR A 5 -9.19 -17.33 -12.04
N PRO A 6 -9.02 -16.02 -12.28
CA PRO A 6 -7.79 -15.50 -12.86
C PRO A 6 -6.59 -15.90 -12.00
N ARG A 7 -5.68 -16.72 -12.54
CA ARG A 7 -4.45 -17.13 -11.84
C ARG A 7 -3.37 -16.07 -12.01
N GLN A 8 -2.50 -15.98 -11.00
CA GLN A 8 -1.27 -15.19 -11.13
C GLN A 8 -0.37 -15.79 -12.22
N THR A 9 0.31 -14.91 -12.94
CA THR A 9 1.33 -15.33 -13.92
C THR A 9 2.64 -15.69 -13.21
N GLU A 10 3.51 -16.46 -13.87
CA GLU A 10 4.85 -16.77 -13.34
C GLU A 10 5.68 -15.50 -13.12
N ALA A 11 5.51 -14.49 -13.98
CA ALA A 11 6.16 -13.19 -13.83
C ALA A 11 5.68 -12.46 -12.56
N GLU A 12 4.37 -12.44 -12.31
CA GLU A 12 3.78 -11.86 -11.09
C GLU A 12 4.30 -12.57 -9.83
N ALA A 13 4.23 -13.91 -9.81
CA ALA A 13 4.69 -14.71 -8.69
C ALA A 13 6.20 -14.55 -8.45
N GLY A 14 7.00 -14.54 -9.52
CA GLY A 14 8.45 -14.37 -9.48
C GLY A 14 8.88 -13.00 -8.98
N ALA A 15 8.16 -11.93 -9.37
CA ALA A 15 8.41 -10.58 -8.86
C ALA A 15 8.15 -10.50 -7.34
N ALA A 16 7.00 -10.99 -6.87
CA ALA A 16 6.69 -11.02 -5.45
C ALA A 16 7.69 -11.87 -4.65
N ALA A 17 8.08 -13.04 -5.17
CA ALA A 17 9.04 -13.92 -4.52
C ALA A 17 10.42 -13.28 -4.37
N ARG A 18 10.91 -12.54 -5.39
CA ARG A 18 12.18 -11.81 -5.31
C ARG A 18 12.18 -10.77 -4.21
N VAL A 19 11.10 -9.99 -4.07
CA VAL A 19 10.96 -8.98 -3.02
C VAL A 19 10.95 -9.63 -1.63
N LEU A 20 10.12 -10.67 -1.44
CA LEU A 20 10.03 -11.39 -0.17
C LEU A 20 11.36 -12.05 0.23
N ALA A 21 12.05 -12.68 -0.72
CA ALA A 21 13.35 -13.29 -0.47
C ALA A 21 14.43 -12.24 -0.14
N GLY A 22 14.40 -11.08 -0.80
CA GLY A 22 15.36 -9.99 -0.57
C GLY A 22 15.17 -9.27 0.77
N ARG A 23 13.99 -9.38 1.38
CA ARG A 23 13.68 -8.74 2.67
C ARG A 23 13.69 -9.71 3.85
N ALA A 24 13.71 -11.02 3.63
CA ALA A 24 13.62 -12.01 4.70
C ALA A 24 14.89 -12.04 5.61
N PRO A 25 14.73 -12.27 6.93
CA PRO A 25 13.46 -12.31 7.67
C PRO A 25 12.83 -10.90 7.81
N CYS A 26 11.52 -10.79 7.63
CA CYS A 26 10.82 -9.50 7.61
C CYS A 26 9.48 -9.48 8.34
N ASN A 27 9.04 -8.29 8.72
CA ASN A 27 7.66 -8.02 9.08
C ASN A 27 6.83 -7.89 7.79
N LEU A 28 6.01 -8.91 7.53
CA LEU A 28 5.12 -8.98 6.37
C LEU A 28 3.68 -8.69 6.76
N LEU A 29 3.07 -7.70 6.12
CA LEU A 29 1.64 -7.41 6.22
C LEU A 29 0.93 -7.83 4.94
N VAL A 30 -0.15 -8.61 5.05
CA VAL A 30 -1.00 -8.99 3.92
C VAL A 30 -2.44 -8.64 4.25
N PHE A 31 -3.12 -7.91 3.37
CA PHE A 31 -4.55 -7.64 3.53
C PHE A 31 -5.28 -7.42 2.19
N ALA A 32 -6.59 -7.64 2.24
CA ALA A 32 -7.53 -7.31 1.18
C ALA A 32 -8.72 -6.56 1.81
N LEU A 33 -8.53 -5.27 2.09
CA LEU A 33 -9.56 -4.42 2.71
C LEU A 33 -10.49 -3.89 1.62
N VAL A 34 -11.80 -3.98 1.83
CA VAL A 34 -12.81 -3.49 0.86
C VAL A 34 -13.50 -2.25 1.42
N ARG A 35 -13.00 -1.06 1.09
CA ARG A 35 -13.72 0.22 1.20
C ARG A 35 -13.56 0.97 -0.12
N ASN A 36 -14.67 1.42 -0.71
CA ASN A 36 -14.70 2.07 -2.02
C ASN A 36 -15.14 3.54 -1.87
N SER A 37 -14.21 4.46 -2.04
CA SER A 37 -14.42 5.91 -2.11
C SER A 37 -13.19 6.53 -2.80
N SER A 38 -13.34 7.55 -3.65
CA SER A 38 -12.23 8.08 -4.47
C SER A 38 -11.58 9.36 -3.93
N ASP A 39 -12.20 10.04 -2.96
CA ASP A 39 -11.81 11.41 -2.56
C ASP A 39 -10.82 11.45 -1.39
N CYS A 40 -9.61 10.92 -1.58
CA CYS A 40 -8.54 11.01 -0.58
C CYS A 40 -7.16 11.39 -1.13
N ALA A 41 -6.96 11.51 -2.44
CA ALA A 41 -5.63 11.74 -3.03
C ALA A 41 -5.03 13.10 -2.64
N ALA A 42 -5.88 14.12 -2.44
CA ALA A 42 -5.49 15.44 -1.97
C ALA A 42 -5.42 15.55 -0.44
N ALA A 43 -5.89 14.53 0.30
CA ALA A 43 -5.81 14.53 1.76
C ALA A 43 -4.40 14.13 2.18
N ALA A 44 -3.73 15.00 2.96
CA ALA A 44 -2.50 14.61 3.63
C ALA A 44 -2.77 13.39 4.54
N PRO A 45 -1.89 12.39 4.58
CA PRO A 45 -2.05 11.25 5.48
C PRO A 45 -2.10 11.74 6.95
N PRO A 46 -2.95 11.14 7.80
CA PRO A 46 -3.08 11.54 9.20
C PRO A 46 -1.76 11.36 9.96
N LYS A 47 -1.45 12.27 10.90
CA LYS A 47 -0.25 12.19 11.75
C LYS A 47 -0.56 12.50 13.21
N PRO A 48 0.08 11.80 14.18
CA PRO A 48 0.79 10.51 14.03
C PRO A 48 -0.14 9.41 13.52
N LEU A 49 0.41 8.37 12.91
CA LEU A 49 -0.38 7.20 12.54
C LEU A 49 -0.73 6.43 13.81
N SER A 50 -1.91 6.74 14.33
CA SER A 50 -2.56 6.04 15.44
C SER A 50 -3.94 5.57 14.97
N PRO A 51 -4.49 4.51 15.59
CA PRO A 51 -5.88 4.09 15.36
C PRO A 51 -6.82 5.30 15.41
N ASP A 52 -6.69 6.11 16.46
CA ASP A 52 -7.42 7.34 16.71
C ASP A 52 -7.39 8.37 15.57
N HIS A 53 -6.26 8.53 14.87
CA HIS A 53 -6.14 9.50 13.79
C HIS A 53 -6.68 8.98 12.46
N LEU A 54 -6.60 7.67 12.22
CA LEU A 54 -7.23 7.08 11.05
C LEU A 54 -8.76 7.05 11.23
N GLU A 55 -9.24 6.79 12.45
CA GLU A 55 -10.67 6.85 12.79
C GLU A 55 -11.27 8.25 12.68
N ARG A 56 -10.49 9.30 12.97
CA ARG A 56 -10.88 10.71 12.81
C ARG A 56 -10.55 11.29 11.43
N SER A 57 -9.95 10.52 10.54
CA SER A 57 -9.55 11.01 9.21
C SER A 57 -10.78 11.47 8.42
N ALA A 58 -10.69 12.64 7.77
CA ALA A 58 -11.71 13.10 6.84
C ALA A 58 -11.79 12.23 5.56
N CYS A 59 -10.79 11.38 5.34
CA CYS A 59 -10.77 10.45 4.22
C CYS A 59 -11.70 9.26 4.47
N ALA A 60 -12.74 9.13 3.66
CA ALA A 60 -13.73 8.04 3.75
C ALA A 60 -13.13 6.63 3.53
N LEU A 61 -11.91 6.54 3.00
CA LEU A 61 -11.18 5.29 2.83
C LEU A 61 -10.42 4.81 4.07
N ALA A 62 -10.25 5.68 5.06
CA ALA A 62 -9.50 5.35 6.27
C ALA A 62 -10.14 4.16 7.01
N PRO A 63 -9.43 3.04 7.19
CA PRO A 63 -9.96 1.90 7.92
C PRO A 63 -10.09 2.23 9.41
N GLN A 64 -11.18 1.75 10.01
CA GLN A 64 -11.48 1.91 11.43
C GLN A 64 -11.38 0.55 12.14
N GLY A 65 -11.05 0.54 13.44
CA GLY A 65 -11.03 -0.69 14.24
C GLY A 65 -9.92 -1.70 13.90
N LEU A 66 -8.81 -1.27 13.28
CA LEU A 66 -7.65 -2.14 13.08
C LEU A 66 -6.87 -2.35 14.39
N PRO A 67 -6.26 -3.54 14.62
CA PRO A 67 -5.46 -3.81 15.82
C PRO A 67 -4.26 -2.86 15.95
N ALA A 68 -3.84 -2.52 17.18
CA ALA A 68 -2.69 -1.64 17.44
C ALA A 68 -1.41 -2.08 16.71
N ALA A 69 -1.15 -3.39 16.65
CA ALA A 69 0.00 -3.97 15.95
C ALA A 69 0.10 -3.55 14.48
N PHE A 70 -1.04 -3.24 13.83
CA PHE A 70 -1.07 -2.73 12.47
C PHE A 70 -0.33 -1.40 12.31
N TYR A 71 -0.44 -0.53 13.31
CA TYR A 71 0.13 0.83 13.34
C TYR A 71 1.52 0.89 13.96
N GLU A 72 1.81 -0.02 14.89
CA GLU A 72 3.05 -0.02 15.66
C GLU A 72 4.18 -0.80 14.99
N ALA A 73 3.84 -1.77 14.13
CA ALA A 73 4.83 -2.59 13.46
C ALA A 73 5.57 -1.82 12.35
N GLU A 74 6.87 -2.06 12.25
CA GLU A 74 7.71 -1.56 11.16
C GLU A 74 7.66 -2.55 9.99
N TRP A 75 6.62 -2.45 9.17
CA TRP A 75 6.42 -3.33 8.02
C TRP A 75 7.49 -3.14 6.95
N ASP A 76 8.18 -4.23 6.61
CA ASP A 76 9.17 -4.24 5.53
C ASP A 76 8.50 -4.45 4.17
N VAL A 77 7.50 -5.32 4.14
CA VAL A 77 6.73 -5.67 2.94
C VAL A 77 5.24 -5.62 3.26
N ILE A 78 4.48 -4.96 2.38
CA ILE A 78 3.01 -4.89 2.43
C ILE A 78 2.47 -5.48 1.13
N VAL A 79 1.59 -6.46 1.23
CA VAL A 79 0.90 -7.06 0.07
C VAL A 79 -0.58 -6.69 0.11
N VAL A 80 -1.02 -6.00 -0.93
CA VAL A 80 -2.42 -5.62 -1.18
C VAL A 80 -3.01 -6.64 -2.15
N GLY A 81 -3.95 -7.45 -1.67
CA GLY A 81 -4.54 -8.54 -2.46
C GLY A 81 -5.61 -8.12 -3.48
N ALA A 82 -6.11 -6.89 -3.39
CA ALA A 82 -7.07 -6.31 -4.32
C ALA A 82 -6.86 -4.79 -4.45
N PRO A 83 -6.84 -4.22 -5.67
CA PRO A 83 -6.42 -2.84 -5.91
C PRO A 83 -7.57 -1.84 -5.73
N VAL A 84 -8.38 -1.99 -4.67
CA VAL A 84 -9.43 -1.02 -4.37
C VAL A 84 -8.81 0.23 -3.73
N PRO A 85 -9.37 1.44 -3.96
CA PRO A 85 -8.78 2.69 -3.47
C PRO A 85 -8.43 2.67 -1.98
N GLY A 86 -9.31 2.12 -1.13
CA GLY A 86 -9.07 2.10 0.31
C GLY A 86 -7.94 1.20 0.76
N ALA A 87 -7.73 0.07 0.07
CA ALA A 87 -6.62 -0.81 0.38
C ALA A 87 -5.29 -0.16 -0.01
N ILE A 88 -5.24 0.47 -1.19
CA ILE A 88 -4.06 1.17 -1.70
C ILE A 88 -3.74 2.39 -0.81
N TYR A 89 -4.74 3.19 -0.47
CA TYR A 89 -4.59 4.32 0.46
C TYR A 89 -4.00 3.86 1.80
N THR A 90 -4.57 2.80 2.38
CA THR A 90 -4.09 2.25 3.66
C THR A 90 -2.64 1.77 3.54
N ALA A 91 -2.29 1.08 2.45
CA ALA A 91 -0.91 0.64 2.22
C ALA A 91 0.05 1.82 2.14
N GLY A 92 -0.32 2.89 1.42
CA GLY A 92 0.49 4.10 1.32
C GLY A 92 0.66 4.80 2.67
N VAL A 93 -0.42 4.91 3.46
CA VAL A 93 -0.39 5.47 4.81
C VAL A 93 0.58 4.68 5.70
N VAL A 94 0.45 3.36 5.75
CA VAL A 94 1.25 2.47 6.61
C VAL A 94 2.71 2.42 6.15
N ALA A 95 2.98 2.35 4.85
CA ALA A 95 4.34 2.31 4.32
C ALA A 95 5.14 3.58 4.70
N ARG A 96 4.48 4.73 4.70
CA ARG A 96 5.09 6.02 5.06
C ARG A 96 5.32 6.18 6.57
N ALA A 97 4.65 5.37 7.39
CA ALA A 97 4.68 5.39 8.86
C ALA A 97 6.00 4.95 9.48
N ARG A 98 6.81 4.24 8.69
CA ARG A 98 8.04 3.60 9.13
C ARG A 98 8.98 4.62 9.77
N ARG A 99 9.81 4.20 10.73
CA ARG A 99 10.82 5.09 11.34
C ARG A 99 11.79 5.65 10.28
N PRO A 100 12.12 6.96 10.32
CA PRO A 100 13.13 7.54 9.45
C PRO A 100 14.50 6.87 9.62
N GLY A 101 15.33 6.92 8.57
CA GLY A 101 16.66 6.29 8.57
C GLY A 101 16.64 4.77 8.41
N THR A 102 15.46 4.17 8.27
CA THR A 102 15.29 2.77 7.84
C THR A 102 15.20 2.67 6.32
N VAL A 103 15.38 1.46 5.80
CA VAL A 103 15.18 1.17 4.37
C VAL A 103 13.71 1.37 3.97
N GLU A 104 13.47 1.59 2.68
CA GLU A 104 12.12 1.74 2.10
C GLU A 104 11.22 0.55 2.45
N THR A 105 9.90 0.78 2.57
CA THR A 105 8.90 -0.29 2.66
C THR A 105 8.48 -0.72 1.26
N ASP A 106 8.56 -2.01 0.95
CA ASP A 106 8.07 -2.54 -0.31
C ASP A 106 6.55 -2.74 -0.26
N VAL A 107 5.83 -2.19 -1.22
CA VAL A 107 4.39 -2.39 -1.39
C VAL A 107 4.12 -3.14 -2.69
N LEU A 108 3.46 -4.29 -2.58
CA LEU A 108 3.07 -5.14 -3.69
C LEU A 108 1.55 -5.07 -3.85
N VAL A 109 1.07 -4.46 -4.94
CA VAL A 109 -0.36 -4.40 -5.26
C VAL A 109 -0.67 -5.42 -6.34
N HIS A 110 -1.44 -6.44 -5.98
CA HIS A 110 -1.90 -7.47 -6.91
C HIS A 110 -3.29 -7.13 -7.46
N GLY A 111 -3.48 -7.42 -8.75
CA GLY A 111 -4.76 -7.33 -9.44
C GLY A 111 -5.01 -5.99 -10.11
N VAL A 112 -4.00 -5.12 -10.22
CA VAL A 112 -4.10 -3.82 -10.91
C VAL A 112 -4.40 -4.08 -12.38
N ASP A 113 -5.65 -3.85 -12.77
CA ASP A 113 -6.18 -4.16 -14.09
C ASP A 113 -7.06 -3.00 -14.55
N GLY A 114 -6.63 -2.29 -15.59
CA GLY A 114 -7.34 -1.12 -16.11
C GLY A 114 -6.91 0.22 -15.49
N ALA A 115 -7.49 1.29 -16.02
CA ALA A 115 -7.02 2.65 -15.79
C ALA A 115 -7.36 3.20 -14.39
N ALA A 116 -8.43 2.72 -13.75
CA ALA A 116 -8.86 3.22 -12.45
C ALA A 116 -7.90 2.75 -11.35
N GLU A 117 -7.66 1.44 -11.29
CA GLU A 117 -6.73 0.76 -10.40
C GLU A 117 -5.31 1.33 -10.55
N GLU A 118 -4.87 1.54 -11.80
CA GLU A 118 -3.57 2.15 -12.11
C GLU A 118 -3.48 3.60 -11.57
N SER A 119 -4.53 4.39 -11.77
CA SER A 119 -4.61 5.77 -11.27
C SER A 119 -4.53 5.82 -9.75
N PHE A 120 -5.28 4.99 -9.03
CA PHE A 120 -5.23 4.96 -7.57
C PHE A 120 -3.88 4.50 -7.05
N ALA A 121 -3.29 3.45 -7.64
CA ALA A 121 -1.96 2.97 -7.27
C ALA A 121 -0.91 4.07 -7.41
N ARG A 122 -0.87 4.76 -8.56
CA ARG A 122 0.08 5.84 -8.82
C ARG A 122 -0.17 7.08 -7.96
N ALA A 123 -1.43 7.40 -7.66
CA ALA A 123 -1.77 8.54 -6.81
C ALA A 123 -1.38 8.31 -5.34
N PHE A 124 -1.70 7.15 -4.77
CA PHE A 124 -1.52 6.87 -3.34
C PHE A 124 -0.18 6.22 -2.99
N LEU A 125 0.49 5.57 -3.94
CA LEU A 125 1.81 4.97 -3.72
C LEU A 125 2.93 5.73 -4.44
N CYS A 126 2.57 6.78 -5.19
CA CYS A 126 3.44 7.61 -6.04
C CYS A 126 4.07 6.85 -7.20
N GLU A 127 3.87 7.37 -8.41
CA GLU A 127 4.51 6.87 -9.63
C GLU A 127 6.05 6.88 -9.52
N GLY A 128 6.63 7.90 -8.87
CA GLY A 128 8.07 8.00 -8.64
C GLY A 128 8.67 6.91 -7.75
N TYR A 129 7.84 6.12 -7.06
CA TYR A 129 8.29 5.02 -6.21
C TYR A 129 8.08 3.63 -6.84
N ILE A 130 7.62 3.55 -8.09
CA ILE A 130 7.51 2.27 -8.82
C ILE A 130 8.90 1.67 -9.03
N LYS A 131 9.06 0.39 -8.69
CA LYS A 131 10.26 -0.42 -8.93
C LYS A 131 10.05 -1.45 -10.04
N GLU A 132 8.85 -2.03 -10.12
CA GLU A 132 8.55 -3.07 -11.10
C GLU A 132 7.05 -3.11 -11.44
N GLU A 133 6.76 -3.36 -12.72
CA GLU A 133 5.42 -3.57 -13.26
C GLU A 133 5.39 -4.95 -13.94
N ALA A 134 4.86 -5.96 -13.26
CA ALA A 134 4.83 -7.35 -13.75
C ALA A 134 3.38 -7.80 -13.93
N GLY A 135 2.87 -7.79 -15.16
CA GLY A 135 1.46 -8.11 -15.41
C GLY A 135 0.53 -7.20 -14.60
N ARG A 136 -0.34 -7.79 -13.78
CA ARG A 136 -1.27 -7.11 -12.87
C ARG A 136 -0.69 -6.88 -11.47
N LEU A 137 0.62 -7.10 -11.30
CA LEU A 137 1.34 -6.74 -10.08
C LEU A 137 2.05 -5.40 -10.29
N ARG A 138 1.96 -4.54 -9.28
CA ARG A 138 2.77 -3.33 -9.14
C ARG A 138 3.59 -3.40 -7.88
N HIS A 139 4.88 -3.14 -8.00
CA HIS A 139 5.82 -3.05 -6.88
C HIS A 139 6.28 -1.60 -6.71
N PHE A 140 6.10 -1.08 -5.51
CA PHE A 140 6.58 0.23 -5.08
C PHE A 140 7.58 0.07 -3.94
N ALA A 141 8.57 0.96 -3.85
CA ALA A 141 9.39 1.09 -2.64
C ALA A 141 9.23 2.49 -2.07
N ILE A 142 8.54 2.57 -0.94
CA ILE A 142 8.08 3.83 -0.36
C ILE A 142 9.03 4.22 0.80
N PRO A 143 9.68 5.40 0.72
CA PRO A 143 10.51 5.87 1.82
C PRO A 143 9.64 6.34 3.00
N SER A 144 10.25 6.33 4.19
CA SER A 144 9.62 6.92 5.37
C SER A 144 9.38 8.42 5.16
N HIS A 145 8.14 8.84 5.44
CA HIS A 145 7.77 10.25 5.53
C HIS A 145 7.14 10.57 6.89
N ARG A 146 7.31 9.70 7.89
CA ARG A 146 6.73 9.83 9.23
C ARG A 146 6.92 11.21 9.83
N ASP A 147 8.11 11.78 9.68
CA ASP A 147 8.47 13.05 10.31
C ASP A 147 8.17 14.29 9.45
N LYS A 148 7.79 14.11 8.18
CA LYS A 148 7.42 15.21 7.28
C LYS A 148 5.98 15.64 7.53
N GLU A 149 5.72 16.94 7.56
CA GLU A 149 4.39 17.51 7.73
C GLU A 149 3.69 17.71 6.38
N ALA A 150 2.40 17.42 6.32
CA ALA A 150 1.51 17.67 5.18
C ALA A 150 2.02 17.20 3.79
N MET A 151 2.94 16.23 3.76
CA MET A 151 3.49 15.74 2.50
C MET A 151 2.46 14.88 1.76
N LEU A 152 2.17 15.27 0.51
CA LEU A 152 1.32 14.51 -0.40
C LEU A 152 1.88 13.10 -0.65
N PHE A 153 1.00 12.20 -1.10
CA PHE A 153 1.41 10.82 -1.42
C PHE A 153 2.51 10.77 -2.48
N CYS A 154 2.44 11.64 -3.49
CA CYS A 154 3.49 11.83 -4.47
C CYS A 154 4.05 13.27 -4.37
N PRO A 155 5.25 13.45 -3.79
CA PRO A 155 5.89 14.75 -3.64
C PRO A 155 6.60 15.25 -4.90
#